data_AF-A0A2W6CC12-F1
#
_entry.id   AF-A0A2W6CC12-F1
#
_cell.length_a   1.000
_cell.length_b   1.000
_cell.length_c   1.000
_cell.angle_alpha   90.00
_cell.angle_beta   90.00
_cell.angle_gamma   90.00
#
_symmetry.space_group_name_H-M   'P 1'
#
loop_
_entity.id
_entity.type
_entity.pdbx_description
1 polymer ?
#
loop_
_entity_poly.entity_id
_entity_poly.type
_entity_poly.pdbx_seq_one_letter_code
_entity_poly.pdbx_strand_id
1 'polypeptide(L)'
;MSSSFAVDLEILQDVIDRMSTFERVLEERLDDVDGRVRRLHQAWAGAAADEHVRAHQEWLAGAQQMRTAIATLRRIGATAHANYAAAIAANRRMWG
;
A
#
# COMPACT_ATOMS: atom_id res chain seq x y z
N MET A 1 -4.98 -33.94 -13.27
CA MET A 1 -4.96 -32.54 -13.75
C MET A 1 -4.69 -31.63 -12.56
N SER A 2 -3.43 -31.38 -12.24
CA SER A 2 -3.10 -30.37 -11.22
C SER A 2 -3.35 -29.01 -11.86
N SER A 3 -4.44 -28.36 -11.47
CA SER A 3 -4.62 -26.95 -11.74
C SER A 3 -3.44 -26.24 -11.11
N SER A 4 -2.42 -25.91 -11.92
CA SER A 4 -1.35 -25.04 -11.47
C SER A 4 -2.03 -23.71 -11.20
N PHE A 5 -2.27 -23.42 -9.92
CA PHE A 5 -2.48 -22.06 -9.46
C PHE A 5 -1.16 -21.31 -9.69
N ALA A 6 -0.81 -21.08 -10.95
CA ALA A 6 0.19 -20.12 -11.34
C ALA A 6 -0.48 -18.78 -11.08
N VAL A 7 -0.21 -18.22 -9.89
CA VAL A 7 -0.42 -16.79 -9.68
C VAL A 7 0.30 -16.11 -10.83
N ASP A 8 -0.44 -15.34 -11.64
CA ASP A 8 0.16 -14.49 -12.64
C ASP A 8 0.94 -13.41 -11.91
N LEU A 9 2.25 -13.63 -11.82
CA LEU A 9 3.17 -12.78 -11.07
C LEU A 9 3.28 -11.39 -11.70
N GLU A 10 2.99 -11.26 -12.99
CA GLU A 10 2.98 -9.98 -13.70
C GLU A 10 1.72 -9.19 -13.32
N ILE A 11 0.55 -9.84 -13.31
CA ILE A 11 -0.69 -9.22 -12.81
C ILE A 11 -0.56 -8.82 -11.34
N LEU A 12 0.05 -9.67 -10.50
CA LEU A 12 0.29 -9.34 -9.10
C LEU A 12 1.18 -8.10 -8.95
N GLN A 13 2.23 -8.00 -9.77
CA GLN A 13 3.14 -6.85 -9.76
C GLN A 13 2.41 -5.56 -10.23
N ASP A 14 1.61 -5.62 -11.29
CA ASP A 14 0.82 -4.48 -11.78
C ASP A 14 -0.16 -3.96 -10.72
N VAL A 15 -0.87 -4.87 -10.04
CA VAL A 15 -1.78 -4.50 -8.94
C VAL A 15 -1.01 -3.82 -7.82
N ILE A 16 0.16 -4.35 -7.44
CA ILE A 16 1.02 -3.77 -6.42
C ILE A 16 1.46 -2.35 -6.82
N ASP A 17 1.89 -2.15 -8.06
CA ASP A 17 2.36 -0.85 -8.56
C ASP A 17 1.23 0.19 -8.65
N ARG A 18 0.01 -0.26 -8.99
CA ARG A 18 -1.17 0.60 -8.97
C ARG A 18 -1.57 1.00 -7.55
N MET A 19 -1.58 0.06 -6.60
CA MET A 19 -1.85 0.36 -5.18
C MET A 19 -0.82 1.31 -4.59
N SER A 20 0.45 1.13 -4.96
CA SER A 20 1.57 2.00 -4.60
C SER A 20 1.41 3.44 -5.07
N THR A 21 0.94 3.60 -6.31
CA THR A 21 0.70 4.93 -6.88
C THR A 21 -0.46 5.61 -6.17
N PHE A 22 -1.54 4.86 -5.90
CA PHE A 22 -2.69 5.35 -5.15
C PHE A 22 -2.31 5.78 -3.73
N GLU A 23 -1.51 4.99 -3.03
CA GLU A 23 -0.98 5.29 -1.70
C GLU A 23 -0.28 6.66 -1.66
N ARG A 24 0.66 6.90 -2.59
CA ARG A 24 1.37 8.18 -2.66
C ARG A 24 0.42 9.36 -2.89
N VAL A 25 -0.55 9.21 -3.80
CA VAL A 25 -1.54 10.26 -4.06
C VAL A 25 -2.40 10.52 -2.83
N LEU A 26 -2.80 9.47 -2.10
CA LEU A 26 -3.58 9.61 -0.87
C LEU A 26 -2.78 10.35 0.22
N GLU A 27 -1.50 10.03 0.40
CA GLU A 27 -0.62 10.72 1.36
C GLU A 27 -0.46 12.21 1.03
N GLU A 28 -0.17 12.54 -0.23
CA GLU A 28 -0.08 13.94 -0.67
C GLU A 28 -1.36 14.74 -0.36
N ARG A 29 -2.53 14.10 -0.48
CA ARG A 29 -3.82 14.73 -0.17
C ARG A 29 -4.04 14.87 1.33
N LEU A 30 -3.66 13.87 2.12
CA LEU A 30 -3.80 13.92 3.59
C LEU A 30 -2.88 14.98 4.19
N ASP A 31 -1.68 15.14 3.67
CA ASP A 31 -0.74 16.18 4.12
C ASP A 31 -1.26 17.60 3.80
N ASP A 32 -1.86 17.81 2.62
CA ASP A 32 -2.52 19.09 2.28
C ASP A 32 -3.68 19.38 3.23
N VAL A 33 -4.54 18.38 3.48
CA VAL A 33 -5.65 18.50 4.42
C VAL A 33 -5.13 18.81 5.82
N ASP A 34 -4.12 18.10 6.32
CA ASP A 34 -3.52 18.32 7.63
C ASP A 34 -2.98 19.76 7.78
N GLY A 35 -2.28 20.25 6.75
CA GLY A 35 -1.81 21.64 6.72
C GLY A 35 -2.94 22.67 6.79
N ARG A 36 -4.07 22.40 6.13
CA ARG A 36 -5.27 23.27 6.16
C ARG A 36 -5.98 23.20 7.51
N VAL A 37 -6.11 22.01 8.08
CA VAL A 37 -6.75 21.76 9.38
C VAL A 37 -5.97 22.45 10.50
N ARG A 38 -4.64 22.33 10.50
CA ARG A 38 -3.78 23.05 11.48
C ARG A 38 -3.96 24.56 11.43
N ARG A 39 -4.05 25.15 10.24
CA ARG A 39 -4.31 26.60 10.08
C ARG A 39 -5.70 26.99 10.58
N LEU A 40 -6.72 26.18 10.29
CA LEU A 40 -8.10 26.44 10.71
C LEU A 40 -8.25 26.44 12.23
N HIS A 41 -7.62 25.48 12.93
CA HIS A 41 -7.69 25.38 14.38
C HIS A 41 -6.97 26.50 15.15
N GLN A 42 -6.19 27.36 14.49
CA GLN A 42 -5.63 28.55 15.14
C GLN A 42 -6.73 29.54 15.59
N ALA A 43 -7.87 29.55 14.90
CA ALA A 43 -9.00 30.42 15.19
C ALA A 43 -10.30 29.67 15.52
N TRP A 44 -10.31 28.33 15.40
CA TRP A 44 -11.49 27.48 15.60
C TRP A 44 -11.29 26.49 16.74
N ALA A 45 -12.03 26.72 17.83
CA ALA A 45 -12.03 25.91 19.05
C ALA A 45 -13.45 25.52 19.48
N GLY A 46 -13.55 24.56 20.40
CA GLY A 46 -14.81 24.04 20.95
C GLY A 46 -15.09 22.60 20.50
N ALA A 47 -16.18 22.01 20.97
CA ALA A 47 -16.46 20.58 20.81
C ALA A 47 -16.45 20.09 19.34
N ALA A 48 -16.92 20.91 18.39
CA ALA A 48 -16.87 20.56 16.97
C ALA A 48 -15.44 20.51 16.41
N ALA A 49 -14.55 21.37 16.93
CA ALA A 49 -13.14 21.36 16.58
C ALA A 49 -12.46 20.10 17.11
N ASP A 50 -12.78 19.68 18.34
CA ASP A 50 -12.22 18.47 18.96
C ASP A 50 -12.63 17.19 18.20
N GLU A 51 -13.91 17.07 17.81
CA GLU A 51 -14.39 15.94 17.01
C GLU A 51 -13.77 15.91 15.60
N HIS A 52 -13.56 17.08 14.99
CA HIS A 52 -12.86 17.17 13.72
C HIS A 52 -11.40 16.68 13.84
N VAL A 53 -10.67 17.06 14.91
CA VAL A 53 -9.31 16.57 15.16
C VAL A 53 -9.30 15.05 15.35
N ARG A 54 -10.27 14.48 16.07
CA ARG A 54 -10.40 13.02 16.23
C ARG A 54 -10.60 12.32 14.90
N ALA A 55 -11.57 12.76 14.10
CA ALA A 55 -11.80 12.20 12.78
C ALA A 55 -10.53 12.28 11.90
N HIS A 56 -9.83 13.41 11.93
CA HIS A 56 -8.57 13.56 11.19
C HIS A 56 -7.48 12.57 11.65
N GLN A 57 -7.34 12.35 12.96
CA GLN A 57 -6.41 11.36 13.51
C GLN A 57 -6.75 9.93 13.08
N GLU A 58 -8.04 9.57 13.04
CA GLU A 58 -8.48 8.26 12.55
C GLU A 58 -8.13 8.06 11.07
N TRP A 59 -8.28 9.09 10.24
CA TRP A 59 -7.91 9.05 8.84
C TRP A 59 -6.39 8.87 8.65
N LEU A 60 -5.57 9.59 9.41
CA LEU A 60 -4.12 9.43 9.39
C LEU A 60 -3.71 8.01 9.80
N ALA A 61 -4.35 7.45 10.84
CA ALA A 61 -4.09 6.08 11.27
C ALA A 61 -4.48 5.05 10.19
N GLY A 62 -5.63 5.22 9.54
CA GLY A 62 -6.07 4.35 8.44
C GLY A 62 -5.12 4.40 7.23
N ALA A 63 -4.64 5.58 6.86
CA ALA A 63 -3.65 5.74 5.79
C ALA A 63 -2.33 5.02 6.12
N GLN A 64 -1.86 5.15 7.36
CA GLN A 64 -0.68 4.45 7.87
C GLN A 64 -0.82 2.92 7.80
N GLN A 65 -2.00 2.40 8.12
CA GLN A 65 -2.29 0.96 8.01
C GLN A 65 -2.26 0.50 6.55
N MET A 66 -2.85 1.26 5.64
CA MET A 66 -2.85 0.95 4.20
C MET A 66 -1.42 0.89 3.65
N ARG A 67 -0.56 1.86 4.00
CA ARG A 67 0.87 1.86 3.66
C ARG A 67 1.57 0.59 4.10
N THR A 68 1.37 0.22 5.36
CA THR A 68 2.02 -0.96 5.95
C THR A 68 1.58 -2.25 5.23
N ALA A 69 0.30 -2.34 4.87
CA ALA A 69 -0.22 -3.47 4.11
C ALA A 69 0.36 -3.54 2.70
N ILE A 70 0.42 -2.41 1.96
CA ILE A 70 0.99 -2.37 0.60
C ILE A 70 2.47 -2.71 0.61
N ALA A 71 3.25 -2.18 1.56
CA ALA A 71 4.66 -2.53 1.73
C ALA A 71 4.85 -4.03 2.00
N THR A 72 3.95 -4.64 2.77
CA THR A 72 3.96 -6.08 3.01
C THR A 72 3.65 -6.88 1.75
N LEU A 73 2.63 -6.48 0.98
CA LEU A 73 2.27 -7.11 -0.29
C LEU A 73 3.40 -7.03 -1.32
N ARG A 74 4.07 -5.87 -1.44
CA ARG A 74 5.28 -5.70 -2.27
C ARG A 74 6.36 -6.73 -1.94
N ARG A 75 6.69 -6.88 -0.66
CA ARG A 75 7.71 -7.84 -0.20
C ARG A 75 7.34 -9.27 -0.54
N ILE A 76 6.07 -9.65 -0.31
CA ILE A 76 5.57 -10.98 -0.63
C ILE A 76 5.65 -11.23 -2.15
N GLY A 77 5.18 -10.28 -2.97
CA GLY A 77 5.23 -10.37 -4.43
C GLY A 77 6.65 -10.54 -4.97
N ALA A 78 7.60 -9.71 -4.50
CA ALA A 78 9.01 -9.81 -4.87
C ALA A 78 9.62 -11.16 -4.50
N THR A 79 9.27 -11.69 -3.32
CA THR A 79 9.75 -13.00 -2.84
C THR A 79 9.20 -14.14 -3.69
N ALA A 80 7.90 -14.09 -4.03
CA ALA A 80 7.28 -15.07 -4.91
C ALA A 80 7.94 -15.06 -6.30
N HIS A 81 8.16 -13.88 -6.88
CA HIS A 81 8.81 -13.75 -8.18
C HIS A 81 10.23 -14.35 -8.19
N ALA A 82 11.05 -14.04 -7.19
CA ALA A 82 12.41 -14.59 -7.06
C ALA A 82 12.41 -16.12 -6.96
N ASN A 83 11.51 -16.69 -6.13
CA ASN A 83 11.41 -18.13 -5.95
C ASN A 83 11.00 -18.86 -7.24
N TYR A 84 10.01 -18.33 -7.97
CA TYR A 84 9.59 -18.90 -9.24
C TYR A 84 10.67 -18.81 -10.32
N ALA A 85 11.35 -17.66 -10.44
CA ALA A 85 12.46 -17.51 -11.38
C ALA A 85 13.59 -18.50 -11.10
N ALA A 86 13.94 -18.71 -9.82
CA ALA A 86 14.95 -19.68 -9.40
C ALA A 86 14.53 -21.12 -9.74
N ALA A 87 13.26 -21.49 -9.50
CA ALA A 87 12.74 -22.82 -9.84
C ALA A 87 12.77 -23.09 -11.35
N ILE A 88 12.39 -22.11 -12.18
CA ILE A 88 12.47 -22.22 -13.65
C ILE A 88 13.93 -22.40 -14.10
N ALA A 89 14.85 -21.60 -13.55
CA ALA A 89 16.27 -21.69 -13.89
C ALA A 89 16.89 -23.04 -13.49
N ALA A 90 16.51 -23.58 -12.32
CA ALA A 90 16.94 -24.89 -11.86
C ALA A 90 16.43 -26.00 -12.77
N ASN A 91 15.14 -25.98 -13.12
CA ASN A 91 14.56 -26.97 -14.05
C ASN A 91 15.22 -26.91 -15.42
N ARG A 92 15.48 -25.72 -15.97
CA ARG A 92 16.22 -25.56 -17.23
C ARG A 92 17.63 -26.14 -17.17
N ARG A 93 18.35 -25.99 -16.05
CA ARG A 93 19.69 -26.57 -15.85
C ARG A 93 19.69 -28.09 -15.70
N MET A 94 18.62 -28.67 -15.19
CA MET A 94 18.50 -30.12 -15.00
C MET A 94 18.10 -30.85 -16.28
N TRP A 95 17.40 -30.17 -17.20
CA TRP A 95 16.81 -30.77 -18.41
C TRP A 95 17.43 -30.25 -19.71
N GLY A 96 18.47 -29.42 -19.61
CA GLY A 96 19.24 -28.87 -20.73
C GLY A 96 20.67 -29.39 -20.76
#